data_AF-A0A1H9YH90-F1
#
_entry.id   AF-A0A1H9YH90-F1
#
_cell.length_a   1.000
_cell.length_b   1.000
_cell.length_c   1.000
_cell.angle_alpha   90.00
_cell.angle_beta   90.00
_cell.angle_gamma   90.00
#
_symmetry.space_group_name_H-M   'P 1'
#
loop_
_entity.id
_entity.type
_entity.pdbx_description
1 polymer ?
#
loop_
_entity_poly.entity_id
_entity_poly.type
_entity_poly.pdbx_seq_one_letter_code
_entity_poly.pdbx_strand_id
1 'polypeptide(L)'
;MHQHILGTRRPVRAVPTLRLGVVTVLALVALAVPAPASAASDAADASASAAADLCATVASRAGFSGERLVTAVAVGMGESSCRADAQNPNGPTKGCPNGSVDRGLWQINSCWHPSVSKSCAYDAQCNANAAHRISAKGTNFKPWVAYTNGSYKKHLDAARAAVGRLGRT
;
A
#
# COMPACT_ATOMS: atom_id res chain seq x y z
N MET A 1 11.28 -49.49 -2.40
CA MET A 1 12.43 -49.90 -1.57
C MET A 1 12.80 -48.72 -0.67
N HIS A 2 12.60 -48.93 0.63
CA HIS A 2 13.39 -48.43 1.76
C HIS A 2 13.83 -46.95 1.84
N GLN A 3 13.22 -46.25 2.81
CA GLN A 3 13.77 -45.08 3.51
C GLN A 3 15.13 -45.41 4.15
N HIS A 4 16.01 -44.41 4.33
CA HIS A 4 16.87 -44.36 5.52
C HIS A 4 17.18 -42.92 5.94
N ILE A 5 16.54 -42.53 7.04
CA ILE A 5 16.97 -41.50 7.99
C ILE A 5 18.21 -42.03 8.72
N LEU A 6 19.25 -41.22 8.86
CA LEU A 6 20.33 -41.43 9.82
C LEU A 6 20.75 -40.07 10.39
N GLY A 7 20.41 -39.85 11.66
CA GLY A 7 20.92 -38.74 12.47
C GLY A 7 22.21 -39.12 13.19
N THR A 8 22.93 -38.11 13.69
CA THR A 8 23.89 -38.27 14.80
C THR A 8 23.95 -36.99 15.65
N ARG A 9 24.24 -37.19 16.94
CA ARG A 9 24.08 -36.26 18.07
C ARG A 9 25.37 -35.44 18.37
N ARG A 10 25.18 -34.31 19.08
CA ARG A 10 26.16 -33.36 19.69
C ARG A 10 27.30 -34.03 20.49
N PRO A 11 28.46 -33.33 20.66
CA PRO A 11 28.77 -32.75 21.99
C PRO A 11 29.51 -31.38 21.99
N VAL A 12 29.76 -30.88 23.21
CA VAL A 12 30.06 -29.50 23.66
C VAL A 12 31.58 -29.24 23.83
N ARG A 13 31.96 -27.94 23.90
CA ARG A 13 33.05 -27.28 24.68
C ARG A 13 34.40 -27.01 23.99
N ALA A 14 34.82 -25.74 23.95
CA ALA A 14 35.88 -25.15 24.79
C ALA A 14 36.33 -23.76 24.25
N VAL A 15 36.56 -22.82 25.17
CA VAL A 15 37.10 -21.46 24.98
C VAL A 15 38.63 -21.51 25.04
N PRO A 16 39.36 -20.59 24.37
CA PRO A 16 40.48 -19.98 25.10
C PRO A 16 40.68 -18.47 24.93
N THR A 17 40.98 -17.87 26.09
CA THR A 17 41.90 -16.77 26.44
C THR A 17 41.83 -15.38 25.78
N LEU A 18 41.30 -14.48 26.60
CA LEU A 18 41.58 -13.05 26.80
C LEU A 18 43.04 -12.61 26.48
N ARG A 19 43.18 -11.50 25.73
CA ARG A 19 44.31 -10.58 25.85
C ARG A 19 43.79 -9.20 26.22
N LEU A 20 44.30 -8.72 27.35
CA LEU A 20 44.04 -7.42 27.95
C LEU A 20 44.51 -6.30 27.01
N GLY A 21 43.57 -5.51 26.49
CA GLY A 21 43.84 -4.24 25.85
C GLY A 21 43.06 -3.17 26.60
N VAL A 22 43.73 -2.43 27.47
CA VAL A 22 43.18 -1.28 28.18
C VAL A 22 42.77 -0.25 27.13
N VAL A 23 41.48 -0.06 26.93
CA VAL A 23 40.93 1.10 26.21
C VAL A 23 40.09 1.85 27.21
N THR A 24 40.58 3.02 27.58
CA THR A 24 39.92 4.04 28.38
C THR A 24 38.45 4.20 27.98
N VAL A 25 37.55 3.84 28.90
CA VAL A 25 36.13 4.16 28.79
C VAL A 25 35.98 5.65 29.09
N LEU A 26 35.98 6.47 28.03
CA LEU A 26 35.41 7.80 28.11
C LEU A 26 33.89 7.61 28.09
N ALA A 27 33.27 7.63 29.27
CA ALA A 27 31.82 7.58 29.39
C ALA A 27 31.22 8.88 28.84
N LEU A 28 30.95 8.91 27.54
CA LEU A 28 29.91 9.78 26.99
C LEU A 28 28.58 9.19 27.45
N VAL A 29 28.01 9.77 28.50
CA VAL A 29 26.58 9.60 28.80
C VAL A 29 25.84 10.31 27.66
N ALA A 30 25.62 9.58 26.57
CA ALA A 30 24.60 9.94 25.61
C ALA A 30 23.27 9.75 26.33
N LEU A 31 22.65 10.86 26.76
CA LEU A 31 21.21 10.90 27.00
C LEU A 31 20.53 10.57 25.67
N ALA A 32 20.36 9.28 25.38
CA ALA A 32 19.44 8.83 24.36
C ALA A 32 18.06 9.18 24.89
N VAL A 33 17.55 10.36 24.50
CA VAL A 33 16.12 10.67 24.62
C VAL A 33 15.42 9.67 23.71
N PRO A 34 14.66 8.69 24.24
CA PRO A 34 13.90 7.81 23.38
C PRO A 34 12.87 8.67 22.65
N ALA A 35 13.01 8.83 21.34
CA ALA A 35 11.92 9.33 20.53
C ALA A 35 10.71 8.41 20.77
N PRO A 36 9.52 8.94 21.11
CA PRO A 36 8.39 8.10 21.45
C PRO A 36 7.92 7.42 20.16
N ALA A 37 8.02 6.08 20.10
CA ALA A 37 7.50 5.28 19.00
C ALA A 37 6.02 5.62 18.65
N SER A 38 5.26 6.10 19.64
CA SER A 38 3.87 6.56 19.49
C SER A 38 3.71 7.75 18.52
N ALA A 39 4.62 8.73 18.51
CA ALA A 39 4.49 9.90 17.65
C ALA A 39 4.66 9.54 16.14
N ALA A 40 5.47 8.52 15.84
CA ALA A 40 5.61 8.02 14.48
C ALA A 40 4.36 7.26 14.02
N SER A 41 3.68 6.53 14.92
CA SER A 41 2.42 5.87 14.64
C SER A 41 1.27 6.86 14.43
N ASP A 42 1.19 7.92 15.24
CA ASP A 42 0.19 8.98 15.08
C ASP A 42 0.37 9.74 13.75
N ALA A 43 1.61 10.05 13.37
CA ALA A 43 1.90 10.68 12.08
C ALA A 43 1.57 9.77 10.88
N ALA A 44 1.82 8.47 11.01
CA ALA A 44 1.46 7.49 9.98
C ALA A 44 -0.06 7.34 9.85
N ASP A 45 -0.80 7.35 10.96
CA ASP A 45 -2.26 7.29 10.96
C ASP A 45 -2.89 8.59 10.40
N ALA A 46 -2.33 9.75 10.76
CA ALA A 46 -2.69 11.04 10.17
C ALA A 46 -2.43 11.07 8.65
N SER A 47 -1.30 10.52 8.19
CA SER A 47 -1.01 10.42 6.76
C SER A 47 -1.95 9.43 6.04
N ALA A 48 -2.26 8.29 6.65
CA ALA A 48 -3.16 7.30 6.09
C ALA A 48 -4.60 7.82 5.99
N SER A 49 -5.05 8.57 7.01
CA SER A 49 -6.36 9.24 7.00
C SER A 49 -6.42 10.35 5.95
N ALA A 50 -5.39 11.17 5.82
CA ALA A 50 -5.30 12.19 4.76
C ALA A 50 -5.32 11.57 3.36
N ALA A 51 -4.62 10.44 3.15
CA ALA A 51 -4.64 9.73 1.88
C ALA A 51 -6.02 9.13 1.57
N ALA A 52 -6.68 8.54 2.56
CA ALA A 52 -8.05 8.05 2.42
C ALA A 52 -9.03 9.19 2.11
N ASP A 53 -8.86 10.37 2.72
CA ASP A 53 -9.66 11.57 2.48
C ASP A 53 -9.48 12.10 1.05
N LEU A 54 -8.26 12.07 0.51
CA LEU A 54 -8.00 12.38 -0.90
C LEU A 54 -8.80 11.44 -1.80
N CYS A 55 -8.66 10.13 -1.64
CA CYS A 55 -9.41 9.13 -2.40
C CYS A 55 -10.91 9.36 -2.31
N ALA A 56 -11.44 9.59 -1.10
CA ALA A 56 -12.85 9.82 -0.88
C ALA A 56 -13.33 11.06 -1.64
N THR A 57 -12.60 12.18 -1.51
CA THR A 57 -12.94 13.45 -2.15
C THR A 57 -13.03 13.31 -3.66
N VAL A 58 -11.98 12.76 -4.29
CA VAL A 58 -11.94 12.68 -5.75
C VAL A 58 -12.86 11.60 -6.31
N ALA A 59 -13.07 10.49 -5.59
CA ALA A 59 -14.02 9.46 -5.99
C ALA A 59 -15.46 9.95 -5.89
N SER A 60 -15.80 10.71 -4.85
CA SER A 60 -17.13 11.33 -4.72
C SER A 60 -17.39 12.29 -5.89
N ARG A 61 -16.43 13.18 -6.20
CA ARG A 61 -16.50 14.09 -7.36
C ARG A 61 -16.57 13.37 -8.71
N ALA A 62 -15.95 12.19 -8.82
CA ALA A 62 -16.02 11.36 -10.02
C ALA A 62 -17.41 10.72 -10.23
N GLY A 63 -18.25 10.67 -9.19
CA GLY A 63 -19.62 10.16 -9.23
C GLY A 63 -19.88 8.90 -8.42
N PHE A 64 -18.88 8.37 -7.69
CA PHE A 64 -19.15 7.28 -6.74
C PHE A 64 -19.97 7.81 -5.55
N SER A 65 -20.91 7.00 -5.07
CA SER A 65 -21.76 7.34 -3.92
C SER A 65 -22.10 6.10 -3.07
N GLY A 66 -22.55 6.34 -1.84
CA GLY A 66 -22.94 5.29 -0.88
C GLY A 66 -21.87 4.22 -0.68
N GLU A 67 -22.27 2.96 -0.59
CA GLU A 67 -21.34 1.83 -0.43
C GLU A 67 -20.36 1.66 -1.60
N ARG A 68 -20.71 2.16 -2.80
CA ARG A 68 -19.80 2.13 -3.96
C ARG A 68 -18.64 3.11 -3.77
N LEU A 69 -18.89 4.25 -3.13
CA LEU A 69 -17.83 5.18 -2.74
C LEU A 69 -16.92 4.56 -1.68
N VAL A 70 -17.49 3.95 -0.64
CA VAL A 70 -16.70 3.23 0.39
C VAL A 70 -15.82 2.16 -0.25
N THR A 71 -16.40 1.35 -1.15
CA THR A 71 -15.65 0.31 -1.87
C THR A 71 -14.56 0.89 -2.74
N ALA A 72 -14.84 1.97 -3.48
CA ALA A 72 -13.85 2.63 -4.33
C ALA A 72 -12.65 3.16 -3.51
N VAL A 73 -12.91 3.81 -2.37
CA VAL A 73 -11.85 4.28 -1.46
C VAL A 73 -11.02 3.11 -0.94
N ALA A 74 -11.67 2.06 -0.45
CA ALA A 74 -10.97 0.87 0.07
C ALA A 74 -10.12 0.18 -1.01
N VAL A 75 -10.60 0.11 -2.26
CA VAL A 75 -9.81 -0.39 -3.40
C VAL A 75 -8.62 0.53 -3.67
N GLY A 76 -8.78 1.86 -3.72
CA GLY A 76 -7.67 2.79 -3.92
C GLY A 76 -6.61 2.69 -2.81
N MET A 77 -7.02 2.47 -1.57
CA MET A 77 -6.11 2.19 -0.45
C MET A 77 -5.37 0.87 -0.63
N GLY A 78 -6.06 -0.20 -1.05
CA GLY A 78 -5.45 -1.50 -1.28
C GLY A 78 -4.48 -1.53 -2.47
N GLU A 79 -4.72 -0.72 -3.49
CA GLU A 79 -3.91 -0.65 -4.71
C GLU A 79 -2.66 0.21 -4.53
N SER A 80 -2.77 1.40 -3.93
CA SER A 80 -1.67 2.38 -3.89
C SER A 80 -1.44 3.04 -2.53
N SER A 81 -2.25 2.71 -1.52
CA SER A 81 -2.44 3.53 -0.31
C SER A 81 -2.93 4.95 -0.64
N CYS A 82 -3.75 5.09 -1.70
CA CYS A 82 -4.26 6.38 -2.17
C CYS A 82 -3.15 7.39 -2.50
N ARG A 83 -2.06 6.92 -3.12
CA ARG A 83 -0.96 7.76 -3.58
C ARG A 83 -1.10 8.08 -5.07
N ALA A 84 -1.24 9.37 -5.39
CA ALA A 84 -1.45 9.81 -6.77
C ALA A 84 -0.24 9.59 -7.68
N ASP A 85 0.97 9.53 -7.11
CA ASP A 85 2.24 9.29 -7.80
C ASP A 85 2.65 7.81 -7.85
N ALA A 86 1.84 6.90 -7.31
CA ALA A 86 2.17 5.48 -7.27
C ALA A 86 2.32 4.89 -8.68
N GLN A 87 3.32 4.02 -8.83
CA GLN A 87 3.58 3.31 -10.07
C GLN A 87 4.04 1.89 -9.78
N ASN A 88 3.55 0.94 -10.57
CA ASN A 88 3.97 -0.45 -10.53
C ASN A 88 4.23 -0.94 -11.97
N PRO A 89 5.50 -1.06 -12.40
CA PRO A 89 5.85 -1.63 -13.70
C PRO A 89 5.56 -3.14 -13.74
N ASN A 90 4.97 -3.59 -14.84
CA ASN A 90 4.68 -4.99 -15.11
C ASN A 90 5.44 -5.44 -16.36
N GLY A 91 6.03 -6.62 -16.31
CA GLY A 91 6.65 -7.25 -17.48
C GLY A 91 5.64 -7.61 -18.58
N PRO A 92 6.13 -8.03 -19.75
CA PRO A 92 5.30 -8.53 -20.84
C PRO A 92 4.32 -9.63 -20.42
N THR A 93 3.10 -9.56 -20.94
CA THR A 93 2.08 -10.61 -20.82
C THR A 93 1.45 -10.88 -22.18
N LYS A 94 0.64 -11.94 -22.31
CA LYS A 94 -0.11 -12.23 -23.54
C LYS A 94 -0.99 -11.06 -24.00
N GLY A 95 -1.59 -10.32 -23.05
CA GLY A 95 -2.44 -9.16 -23.36
C GLY A 95 -1.66 -7.85 -23.54
N CYS A 96 -0.46 -7.77 -22.97
CA CYS A 96 0.41 -6.60 -22.99
C CYS A 96 1.83 -7.01 -23.34
N PRO A 97 2.13 -7.31 -24.62
CA PRO A 97 3.40 -7.90 -25.03
C PRO A 97 4.62 -6.99 -24.80
N ASN A 98 4.41 -5.68 -24.65
CA ASN A 98 5.46 -4.71 -24.35
C ASN A 98 5.56 -4.36 -22.85
N GLY A 99 4.87 -5.10 -21.99
CA GLY A 99 4.70 -4.75 -20.57
C GLY A 99 3.69 -3.62 -20.37
N SER A 100 3.57 -3.15 -19.13
CA SER A 100 2.66 -2.07 -18.76
C SER A 100 3.09 -1.40 -17.46
N VAL A 101 2.44 -0.30 -17.10
CA VAL A 101 2.58 0.34 -15.78
C VAL A 101 1.20 0.58 -15.21
N ASP A 102 0.96 0.14 -13.99
CA ASP A 102 -0.22 0.52 -13.21
C ASP A 102 0.07 1.86 -12.50
N ARG A 103 -0.86 2.81 -12.57
CA ARG A 103 -0.58 4.22 -12.27
C ARG A 103 -1.62 4.89 -11.36
N GLY A 104 -1.13 5.61 -10.36
CA GLY A 104 -1.89 6.50 -9.48
C GLY A 104 -2.82 5.78 -8.49
N LEU A 105 -3.79 6.53 -7.97
CA LEU A 105 -4.65 6.14 -6.85
C LEU A 105 -5.28 4.76 -7.01
N TRP A 106 -5.88 4.49 -8.17
CA TRP A 106 -6.53 3.21 -8.50
C TRP A 106 -5.68 2.35 -9.45
N GLN A 107 -4.37 2.59 -9.53
CA GLN A 107 -3.43 1.74 -10.27
C GLN A 107 -3.90 1.43 -11.71
N ILE A 108 -4.26 2.47 -12.47
CA ILE A 108 -4.84 2.31 -13.82
C ILE A 108 -3.77 1.86 -14.82
N ASN A 109 -3.90 0.61 -15.29
CA ASN A 109 -2.95 -0.03 -16.20
C ASN A 109 -2.83 0.70 -17.55
N SER A 110 -1.59 1.00 -17.97
CA SER A 110 -1.30 1.74 -19.21
C SER A 110 -1.59 1.00 -20.51
N CYS A 111 -1.57 -0.34 -20.49
CA CYS A 111 -1.80 -1.17 -21.67
C CYS A 111 -3.29 -1.49 -21.83
N TRP A 112 -3.99 -1.83 -20.75
CA TRP A 112 -5.43 -2.13 -20.79
C TRP A 112 -6.31 -0.86 -20.88
N HIS A 113 -5.79 0.29 -20.46
CA HIS A 113 -6.48 1.58 -20.52
C HIS A 113 -5.62 2.67 -21.19
N PRO A 114 -5.26 2.52 -22.48
CA PRO A 114 -4.35 3.43 -23.18
C PRO A 114 -4.94 4.83 -23.40
N SER A 115 -6.28 4.97 -23.35
CA SER A 115 -6.95 6.27 -23.40
C SER A 115 -6.73 7.13 -22.14
N VAL A 116 -6.22 6.54 -21.06
CA VAL A 116 -5.82 7.28 -19.85
C VAL A 116 -4.37 7.69 -20.00
N SER A 117 -4.17 8.94 -20.40
CA SER A 117 -2.83 9.54 -20.57
C SER A 117 -1.99 9.44 -19.30
N LYS A 118 -0.66 9.58 -19.43
CA LYS A 118 0.24 9.61 -18.28
C LYS A 118 -0.13 10.73 -17.31
N SER A 119 -0.36 11.94 -17.82
CA SER A 119 -0.76 13.10 -16.99
C SER A 119 -2.07 12.85 -16.25
N CYS A 120 -3.09 12.29 -16.92
CA CYS A 120 -4.37 11.96 -16.28
C CYS A 120 -4.22 10.86 -15.22
N ALA A 121 -3.36 9.86 -15.47
CA ALA A 121 -3.19 8.75 -14.55
C ALA A 121 -2.55 9.19 -13.22
N TYR A 122 -1.74 10.25 -13.21
CA TYR A 122 -1.10 10.78 -12.00
C TYR A 122 -1.79 12.03 -11.43
N ASP A 123 -2.78 12.59 -12.13
CA ASP A 123 -3.71 13.57 -11.56
C ASP A 123 -4.79 12.85 -10.75
N ALA A 124 -4.96 13.25 -9.49
CA ALA A 124 -5.85 12.55 -8.56
C ALA A 124 -7.31 12.50 -9.06
N GLN A 125 -7.83 13.62 -9.56
CA GLN A 125 -9.21 13.69 -10.02
C GLN A 125 -9.41 12.94 -11.34
N CYS A 126 -8.48 13.05 -12.28
CA CYS A 126 -8.55 12.38 -13.57
C CYS A 126 -8.42 10.85 -13.41
N ASN A 127 -7.54 10.38 -12.51
CA ASN A 127 -7.43 8.97 -12.14
C ASN A 127 -8.76 8.44 -11.55
N ALA A 128 -9.41 9.22 -10.67
CA ALA A 128 -10.72 8.89 -10.10
C ALA A 128 -11.82 8.79 -11.17
N ASN A 129 -11.85 9.73 -12.11
CA ASN A 129 -12.80 9.73 -13.22
C ASN A 129 -12.62 8.49 -14.11
N ALA A 130 -11.36 8.07 -14.35
CA ALA A 130 -11.06 6.84 -15.05
C ALA A 130 -11.55 5.61 -14.26
N ALA A 131 -11.25 5.53 -12.96
CA ALA A 131 -11.71 4.44 -12.10
C ALA A 131 -13.24 4.33 -12.07
N HIS A 132 -13.96 5.45 -12.00
CA HIS A 132 -15.42 5.47 -12.05
C HIS A 132 -15.97 4.90 -13.37
N ARG A 133 -15.38 5.29 -14.51
CA ARG A 133 -15.75 4.75 -15.82
C ARG A 133 -15.44 3.25 -15.93
N ILE A 134 -14.22 2.83 -15.57
CA ILE A 134 -13.74 1.45 -15.70
C ILE A 134 -14.55 0.50 -14.81
N SER A 135 -14.96 0.97 -13.64
CA SER A 135 -15.77 0.18 -12.69
C SER A 135 -17.26 0.10 -13.06
N ALA A 136 -17.64 0.48 -14.28
CA ALA A 136 -19.03 0.61 -14.70
C ALA A 136 -19.86 1.45 -13.69
N LYS A 137 -19.34 2.64 -13.36
CA LYS A 137 -19.93 3.56 -12.36
C LYS A 137 -20.05 2.95 -10.96
N GLY A 138 -19.01 2.21 -10.56
CA GLY A 138 -18.91 1.53 -9.26
C GLY A 138 -19.77 0.28 -9.10
N THR A 139 -20.29 -0.30 -10.19
CA THR A 139 -21.02 -1.58 -10.14
C THR A 139 -20.12 -2.80 -10.33
N ASN A 140 -18.88 -2.61 -10.80
CA ASN A 140 -17.95 -3.70 -11.07
C ASN A 140 -16.51 -3.35 -10.67
N PHE A 141 -16.02 -3.91 -9.58
CA PHE A 141 -14.62 -3.75 -9.14
C PHE A 141 -13.72 -4.95 -9.50
N LYS A 142 -14.21 -5.93 -10.28
CA LYS A 142 -13.40 -7.09 -10.72
C LYS A 142 -12.10 -6.75 -11.48
N PRO A 143 -11.96 -5.60 -12.17
CA PRO A 143 -10.68 -5.23 -12.78
C PRO A 143 -9.52 -5.01 -11.79
N TRP A 144 -9.81 -4.79 -10.51
CA TRP A 144 -8.79 -4.49 -9.50
C TRP A 144 -8.38 -5.72 -8.69
N VAL A 145 -7.07 -5.90 -8.54
CA VAL A 145 -6.51 -7.03 -7.78
C VAL A 145 -6.85 -6.88 -6.30
N ALA A 146 -6.80 -5.66 -5.75
CA ALA A 146 -7.14 -5.42 -4.36
C ALA A 146 -8.58 -5.85 -4.02
N TYR A 147 -9.50 -5.74 -4.97
CA TYR A 147 -10.87 -6.21 -4.84
C TYR A 147 -10.95 -7.74 -4.91
N THR A 148 -10.38 -8.33 -5.97
CA THR A 148 -10.52 -9.76 -6.26
C THR A 148 -9.78 -10.66 -5.27
N ASN A 149 -8.63 -10.23 -4.75
CA ASN A 149 -7.92 -10.95 -3.69
C ASN A 149 -8.45 -10.63 -2.27
N GLY A 150 -9.42 -9.72 -2.14
CA GLY A 150 -10.03 -9.34 -0.88
C GLY A 150 -9.19 -8.42 0.02
N SER A 151 -7.99 -8.00 -0.40
CA SER A 151 -7.13 -7.14 0.40
C SER A 151 -7.73 -5.76 0.67
N TYR A 152 -8.65 -5.26 -0.17
CA TYR A 152 -9.39 -4.01 0.08
C TYR A 152 -10.19 -4.05 1.39
N LYS A 153 -10.59 -5.25 1.87
CA LYS A 153 -11.44 -5.39 3.05
C LYS A 153 -10.79 -4.83 4.32
N LYS A 154 -9.46 -4.94 4.43
CA LYS A 154 -8.70 -4.38 5.57
C LYS A 154 -8.74 -2.85 5.63
N HIS A 155 -9.17 -2.19 4.55
CA HIS A 155 -9.27 -0.75 4.44
C HIS A 155 -10.70 -0.22 4.56
N LEU A 156 -11.70 -1.09 4.74
CA LEU A 156 -13.11 -0.66 4.77
C LEU A 156 -13.41 0.30 5.91
N ASP A 157 -12.80 0.12 7.09
CA ASP A 157 -13.07 1.01 8.23
C ASP A 157 -12.48 2.40 8.01
N ALA A 158 -11.23 2.48 7.52
CA ALA A 158 -10.62 3.74 7.13
C ALA A 158 -11.39 4.43 5.99
N ALA A 159 -11.85 3.66 5.00
CA ALA A 159 -12.67 4.16 3.90
C ALA A 159 -14.01 4.74 4.38
N ARG A 160 -14.73 4.03 5.27
CA ARG A 160 -15.97 4.54 5.87
C ARG A 160 -15.72 5.80 6.69
N ALA A 161 -14.64 5.85 7.46
CA ALA A 161 -14.27 7.03 8.23
C ALA A 161 -14.03 8.25 7.32
N ALA A 162 -13.29 8.07 6.23
CA ALA A 162 -13.03 9.12 5.23
C ALA A 162 -14.30 9.60 4.54
N VAL A 163 -15.15 8.68 4.08
CA VAL A 163 -16.46 9.03 3.48
C VAL A 163 -17.36 9.75 4.49
N GLY A 164 -17.35 9.32 5.76
CA GLY A 164 -18.09 9.97 6.83
C GLY A 164 -17.62 11.41 7.12
N ARG A 165 -16.32 11.72 6.91
CA ARG A 165 -15.81 13.09 7.02
C ARG A 165 -16.29 14.00 5.88
N LEU A 166 -16.40 13.48 4.65
CA LEU A 166 -16.95 14.24 3.51
C LEU A 166 -18.40 14.69 3.72
N GLY A 167 -19.22 13.88 4.37
CA GLY A 167 -20.63 14.23 4.63
C GLY A 167 -20.81 15.32 5.70
N ARG A 168 -19.73 15.77 6.35
CA ARG A 168 -19.75 16.79 7.40
C ARG A 168 -19.20 18.15 6.95
N THR A 169 -18.67 18.23 5.73
CA THR A 169 -18.13 19.45 5.10
C THR A 169 -19.16 20.06 4.16
#